data_AF-Q25246-F1
#
_entry.id   AF-Q25246-F1
#
_cell.length_a   1.000
_cell.length_b   1.000
_cell.length_c   1.000
_cell.angle_alpha   90.00
_cell.angle_beta   90.00
_cell.angle_gamma   90.00
#
_symmetry.space_group_name_H-M   'P 1'
#
loop_
_entity.id
_entity.type
_entity.pdbx_description
1 polymer ?
#
loop_
_entity_poly.entity_id
_entity_poly.type
_entity_poly.pdbx_seq_one_letter_code
_entity_poly.pdbx_strand_id
1 'polypeptide(L)'
;ELRFKAPVPAGNWTDVRDCRESDLKPLQKNHLGIAEGTEDCLYLNVFAKHLQPKEKLPVMVWIYGGAFNTGSGIRTKYSPDYFMQENVILVTFNYRLSSLGFLSLAEPRCE
;
A
#
# COMPACT_ATOMS: atom_id res chain seq x y z
N GLU A 1 2.93 10.77 17.33
CA GLU A 1 3.88 9.79 17.90
C GLU A 1 4.50 8.74 16.96
N LEU A 2 3.82 8.22 15.93
CA LEU A 2 4.38 7.16 15.05
C LEU A 2 5.04 7.66 13.73
N ARG A 3 4.98 8.97 13.45
CA ARG A 3 5.60 9.56 12.26
C ARG A 3 7.12 9.31 12.27
N PHE A 4 7.69 8.96 11.13
CA PHE A 4 9.12 8.62 10.92
C PHE A 4 9.65 7.36 11.64
N LYS A 5 8.83 6.66 12.43
CA LYS A 5 9.21 5.40 13.09
C LYS A 5 8.85 4.19 12.23
N ALA A 6 9.40 3.01 12.53
CA ALA A 6 8.96 1.76 11.90
C ALA A 6 7.44 1.54 12.05
N PRO A 7 6.76 0.89 11.07
CA PRO A 7 5.34 0.60 11.20
C PRO A 7 5.09 -0.37 12.36
N VAL A 8 3.93 -0.23 13.00
CA VAL A 8 3.44 -1.18 14.00
C VAL A 8 2.26 -1.95 13.41
N PRO A 9 1.98 -3.18 13.89
CA PRO A 9 0.78 -3.91 13.48
C PRO A 9 -0.48 -3.06 13.65
N ALA A 10 -1.42 -3.20 12.73
CA ALA A 10 -2.73 -2.58 12.89
C ALA A 10 -3.40 -3.13 14.16
N GLY A 11 -4.10 -2.26 14.89
CA GLY A 11 -4.89 -2.69 16.04
C GLY A 11 -6.00 -3.65 15.61
N ASN A 12 -6.47 -4.48 16.53
CA ASN A 12 -7.60 -5.37 16.28
C ASN A 12 -8.89 -4.56 16.15
N TRP A 13 -9.86 -5.10 15.40
CA TRP A 13 -11.21 -4.55 15.29
C TRP A 13 -12.25 -5.68 15.40
N THR A 14 -13.47 -5.35 15.81
CA THR A 14 -14.57 -6.30 16.02
C THR A 14 -15.52 -6.39 14.83
N ASP A 15 -15.79 -5.26 14.20
CA ASP A 15 -16.81 -5.16 13.14
C ASP A 15 -16.22 -5.32 11.74
N VAL A 16 -17.06 -5.70 10.77
CA VAL A 16 -16.65 -5.79 9.37
C VAL A 16 -16.30 -4.39 8.86
N ARG A 17 -15.05 -4.22 8.39
CA ARG A 17 -14.62 -2.98 7.72
C ARG A 17 -15.04 -2.99 6.26
N ASP A 18 -15.50 -1.82 5.80
CA ASP A 18 -15.75 -1.59 4.38
C ASP A 18 -14.42 -1.40 3.64
N CYS A 19 -14.13 -2.31 2.71
CA CYS A 19 -12.89 -2.33 1.93
C CYS A 19 -13.15 -2.22 0.42
N ARG A 20 -14.29 -1.64 0.02
CA ARG A 20 -14.65 -1.52 -1.40
C ARG A 20 -13.95 -0.36 -2.12
N GLU A 21 -13.54 0.66 -1.36
CA GLU A 21 -12.83 1.84 -1.86
C GLU A 21 -11.31 1.64 -1.78
N SER A 22 -10.59 1.97 -2.87
CA SER A 22 -9.14 1.74 -2.98
C SER A 22 -8.32 2.99 -3.28
N ASP A 23 -8.89 4.19 -3.08
CA ASP A 23 -8.32 5.45 -3.60
C ASP A 23 -7.38 6.18 -2.62
N LEU A 24 -7.08 5.57 -1.48
CA LEU A 24 -6.14 6.14 -0.51
C LEU A 24 -4.71 6.06 -1.05
N LYS A 25 -4.08 7.23 -1.20
CA LYS A 25 -2.68 7.37 -1.60
C LYS A 25 -1.82 7.83 -0.42
N PRO A 26 -0.55 7.39 -0.33
CA PRO A 26 0.41 8.01 0.58
C PRO A 26 0.58 9.50 0.28
N LEU A 27 0.81 10.30 1.32
CA LEU A 27 1.08 11.73 1.18
C LEU A 27 2.30 11.96 0.27
N GLN A 28 2.08 12.70 -0.82
CA GLN A 28 3.06 12.96 -1.87
C GLN A 28 2.74 14.28 -2.60
N LYS A 29 3.59 14.67 -3.55
CA LYS A 29 3.28 15.75 -4.50
C LYS A 29 2.84 15.15 -5.83
N ASN A 30 1.78 15.69 -6.42
CA ASN A 30 1.37 15.35 -7.78
C ASN A 30 2.29 16.02 -8.83
N HIS A 31 2.01 15.78 -10.10
CA HIS A 31 2.82 16.33 -11.21
C HIS A 31 2.84 17.87 -11.29
N LEU A 32 1.88 18.55 -10.65
CA LEU A 32 1.82 20.01 -10.54
C LEU A 32 2.55 20.53 -9.29
N GLY A 33 3.16 19.65 -8.49
CA GLY A 33 3.81 20.00 -7.24
C GLY A 33 2.86 20.22 -6.06
N ILE A 34 1.56 19.97 -6.25
CA ILE A 34 0.53 20.13 -5.22
C ILE A 34 0.51 18.89 -4.33
N ALA A 35 0.43 19.08 -3.01
CA ALA A 35 0.34 17.97 -2.06
C ALA A 35 -1.00 17.22 -2.21
N GLU A 36 -0.94 15.89 -2.24
CA GLU A 36 -2.10 15.00 -2.28
C GLU A 36 -1.87 13.75 -1.42
N GLY A 37 -2.94 13.03 -1.09
CA GLY A 37 -2.89 11.82 -0.28
C GLY A 37 -2.95 12.08 1.22
N THR A 38 -2.65 11.06 2.02
CA THR A 38 -2.77 11.04 3.48
C THR A 38 -1.59 10.32 4.13
N GLU A 39 -1.30 10.62 5.40
CA GLU A 39 -0.32 9.86 6.20
C GLU A 39 -0.87 8.52 6.68
N ASP A 40 -2.19 8.43 6.89
CA ASP A 40 -2.87 7.16 7.13
C ASP A 40 -3.05 6.42 5.80
N CYS A 41 -1.95 5.85 5.31
CA CYS A 41 -1.87 5.25 3.99
C CYS A 41 -1.43 3.80 3.98
N LEU A 42 -1.12 3.19 5.14
CA LEU A 42 -0.58 1.82 5.24
C LEU A 42 -1.67 0.76 5.05
N TYR A 43 -2.22 0.71 3.84
CA TYR A 43 -3.26 -0.22 3.41
C TYR A 43 -2.76 -1.12 2.27
N LEU A 44 -3.41 -2.27 2.11
CA LEU A 44 -3.21 -3.18 1.00
C LEU A 44 -4.55 -3.53 0.36
N ASN A 45 -4.50 -3.91 -0.91
CA ASN A 45 -5.64 -4.39 -1.68
C ASN A 45 -5.37 -5.85 -2.07
N VAL A 46 -6.40 -6.68 -2.01
CA VAL A 46 -6.33 -8.10 -2.41
C VAL A 46 -7.36 -8.33 -3.52
N PHE A 47 -6.90 -8.89 -4.63
CA PHE A 47 -7.74 -9.22 -5.77
C PHE A 47 -7.61 -10.71 -6.07
N ALA A 48 -8.76 -11.38 -6.20
CA ALA A 48 -8.83 -12.78 -6.57
C ALA A 48 -10.11 -13.03 -7.38
N LYS A 49 -10.01 -13.84 -8.43
CA LYS A 49 -11.15 -14.26 -9.24
C LYS A 49 -12.15 -15.12 -8.46
N HIS A 50 -11.64 -15.95 -7.54
CA HIS A 50 -12.42 -16.87 -6.71
C HIS A 50 -11.98 -16.77 -5.26
N LEU A 51 -12.92 -16.50 -4.34
CA LEU A 51 -12.64 -16.42 -2.89
C LEU A 51 -12.45 -17.79 -2.22
N GLN A 52 -12.98 -18.84 -2.85
CA GLN A 52 -12.89 -20.23 -2.37
C GLN A 52 -12.35 -21.12 -3.49
N PRO A 53 -11.06 -20.99 -3.85
CA PRO A 53 -10.47 -21.86 -4.85
C PRO A 53 -10.36 -23.29 -4.33
N LYS A 54 -10.48 -24.28 -5.23
CA LYS A 54 -10.33 -25.71 -4.88
C LYS A 54 -8.91 -26.06 -4.42
N GLU A 55 -7.93 -25.29 -4.87
CA GLU A 55 -6.51 -25.47 -4.59
C GLU A 55 -5.88 -24.13 -4.18
N LYS A 56 -4.70 -24.17 -3.55
CA LYS A 56 -3.96 -22.95 -3.21
C LYS A 56 -3.48 -22.26 -4.48
N LEU A 57 -3.77 -20.95 -4.59
CA LEU A 57 -3.34 -20.13 -5.72
C LEU A 57 -2.00 -19.45 -5.44
N PRO A 58 -1.17 -19.21 -6.47
CA PRO A 58 0.02 -18.38 -6.34
C PRO A 58 -0.35 -16.93 -6.01
N VAL A 59 0.46 -16.31 -5.14
CA VAL A 59 0.28 -14.93 -4.69
C VAL A 59 1.33 -14.05 -5.36
N MET A 60 0.88 -13.04 -6.10
CA MET A 60 1.70 -12.02 -6.72
C MET A 60 1.61 -10.73 -5.91
N VAL A 61 2.73 -10.27 -5.36
CA VAL A 61 2.79 -9.02 -4.58
C VAL A 61 3.44 -7.93 -5.43
N TRP A 62 2.69 -6.87 -5.72
CA TRP A 62 3.15 -5.75 -6.53
C TRP A 62 3.61 -4.57 -5.67
N ILE A 63 4.89 -4.20 -5.82
CA ILE A 63 5.49 -3.02 -5.20
C ILE A 63 5.58 -1.94 -6.29
N TYR A 64 4.83 -0.85 -6.15
CA TYR A 64 4.89 0.21 -7.14
C TYR A 64 6.21 0.99 -7.09
N GLY A 65 6.66 1.44 -8.26
CA GLY A 65 7.78 2.37 -8.41
C GLY A 65 7.37 3.83 -8.21
N GLY A 66 8.31 4.74 -8.46
CA GLY A 66 8.14 6.19 -8.26
C GLY A 66 9.22 6.80 -7.37
N ALA A 67 10.44 6.26 -7.46
CA ALA A 67 11.65 6.78 -6.81
C ALA A 67 11.48 7.08 -5.30
N PHE A 68 10.64 6.29 -4.62
CA PHE A 68 10.32 6.46 -3.20
C PHE A 68 9.65 7.79 -2.82
N ASN A 69 9.23 8.62 -3.78
CA ASN A 69 8.64 9.94 -3.52
C ASN A 69 7.22 10.14 -4.07
N THR A 70 6.81 9.33 -5.07
CA THR A 70 5.46 9.28 -5.62
C THR A 70 5.03 7.84 -5.86
N GLY A 71 3.73 7.57 -5.96
CA GLY A 71 3.18 6.26 -6.23
C GLY A 71 2.02 5.92 -5.29
N SER A 72 1.27 4.88 -5.64
CA SER A 72 0.21 4.32 -4.81
C SER A 72 -0.25 2.98 -5.38
N GLY A 73 -0.75 2.07 -4.55
CA GLY A 73 -1.24 0.75 -4.95
C GLY A 73 -2.69 0.76 -5.46
N ILE A 74 -3.24 1.93 -5.81
CA ILE A 74 -4.67 2.10 -6.14
C ILE A 74 -5.04 1.42 -7.46
N ARG A 75 -6.29 0.93 -7.55
CA ARG A 75 -6.80 0.22 -8.73
C ARG A 75 -6.75 1.05 -10.02
N THR A 76 -7.01 2.36 -9.93
CA THR A 76 -7.02 3.25 -11.10
C THR A 76 -5.65 3.38 -11.77
N LYS A 77 -4.55 3.09 -11.05
CA LYS A 77 -3.18 3.08 -11.59
C LYS A 77 -2.68 1.67 -11.88
N TYR A 78 -3.01 0.71 -11.02
CA TYR A 78 -2.60 -0.69 -11.13
C TYR A 78 -3.84 -1.60 -11.12
N SER A 79 -4.56 -1.61 -12.24
CA SER A 79 -5.80 -2.39 -12.36
C SER A 79 -5.50 -3.90 -12.32
N PRO A 80 -6.27 -4.70 -11.56
CA PRO A 80 -6.09 -6.15 -11.50
C PRO A 80 -6.67 -6.87 -12.72
N ASP A 81 -7.38 -6.17 -13.62
CA ASP A 81 -8.31 -6.77 -14.60
C ASP A 81 -7.66 -7.83 -15.49
N TYR A 82 -6.40 -7.63 -15.91
CA TYR A 82 -5.66 -8.63 -16.68
C TYR A 82 -5.28 -9.86 -15.85
N PHE A 83 -4.90 -9.68 -14.58
CA PHE A 83 -4.58 -10.79 -13.68
C PHE A 83 -5.82 -11.58 -13.25
N MET A 84 -7.00 -10.95 -13.23
CA MET A 84 -8.26 -11.63 -12.91
C MET A 84 -8.75 -12.57 -14.02
N GLN A 85 -8.05 -12.62 -15.16
CA GLN A 85 -8.23 -13.66 -16.18
C GLN A 85 -7.57 -14.98 -15.77
N GLU A 86 -6.55 -14.91 -14.92
CA GLU A 86 -5.74 -16.03 -14.44
C GLU A 86 -6.15 -16.51 -13.04
N ASN A 87 -5.70 -17.72 -12.67
CA ASN A 87 -5.90 -18.28 -11.34
C ASN A 87 -4.81 -17.83 -10.37
N VAL A 88 -4.76 -16.53 -10.09
CA VAL A 88 -3.78 -15.91 -9.18
C VAL A 88 -4.45 -15.03 -8.14
N ILE A 89 -3.75 -14.78 -7.03
CA ILE A 89 -4.10 -13.73 -6.08
C ILE A 89 -3.12 -12.58 -6.29
N LEU A 90 -3.64 -11.39 -6.62
CA LEU A 90 -2.84 -10.17 -6.73
C LEU A 90 -2.98 -9.35 -5.47
N VAL A 91 -1.85 -8.95 -4.89
CA VAL A 91 -1.79 -8.04 -3.74
C VAL A 91 -1.05 -6.78 -4.16
N THR A 92 -1.68 -5.62 -4.02
CA THR A 92 -1.02 -4.31 -4.11
C THR A 92 -1.03 -3.67 -2.73
N PHE A 93 -0.06 -2.80 -2.43
CA PHE A 93 -0.05 -2.13 -1.13
C PHE A 93 0.64 -0.78 -1.21
N ASN A 94 0.38 0.04 -0.20
CA ASN A 94 0.99 1.34 -0.01
C ASN A 94 2.12 1.28 1.02
N TYR A 95 3.19 2.01 0.73
CA TYR A 95 4.26 2.31 1.68
C TYR A 95 4.44 3.83 1.78
N ARG A 96 4.93 4.30 2.93
CA ARG A 96 5.20 5.74 3.15
C ARG A 96 6.24 6.24 2.17
N LEU A 97 6.07 7.49 1.72
CA LEU A 97 6.90 8.11 0.70
C LEU A 97 7.72 9.28 1.24
N SER A 98 8.73 9.70 0.49
CA SER A 98 9.56 10.88 0.77
C SER A 98 10.14 10.85 2.19
N SER A 99 10.28 12.00 2.84
CA SER A 99 10.77 12.07 4.23
C SER A 99 9.90 11.27 5.21
N LEU A 100 8.59 11.13 4.99
CA LEU A 100 7.73 10.35 5.89
C LEU A 100 8.07 8.86 5.93
N GLY A 101 8.61 8.31 4.84
CA GLY A 101 9.03 6.91 4.75
C GLY A 101 10.54 6.68 4.91
N PHE A 102 11.35 7.68 4.57
CA PHE A 102 12.80 7.50 4.36
C PHE A 102 13.66 8.54 5.08
N LEU A 103 13.11 9.32 6.02
CA LEU A 103 13.92 10.19 6.86
C LEU A 103 14.89 9.34 7.69
N SER A 104 16.16 9.70 7.62
CA SER A 104 17.22 9.17 8.48
C SER A 104 17.88 10.35 9.15
N LEU A 105 17.77 10.43 10.47
CA LEU A 105 18.54 11.36 11.28
C LEU A 105 19.79 10.61 11.71
N ALA A 106 20.96 11.20 11.49
CA ALA A 106 22.22 10.66 11.95
C ALA A 106 22.27 10.75 13.47
N GLU A 107 21.60 9.83 14.16
CA GLU A 107 21.88 9.59 15.57
C GLU A 107 23.09 8.67 15.66
N PRO A 108 24.12 9.01 16.45
CA PRO A 108 25.10 8.02 16.86
C PRO A 108 24.33 6.98 17.67
N ARG A 109 24.18 5.77 17.12
CA ARG A 109 23.54 4.67 17.85
C ARG A 109 24.32 4.48 19.14
N CYS A 110 23.67 4.72 20.27
CA CYS A 110 24.08 4.10 21.52
C CYS A 110 23.65 2.64 21.39
N GLU A 111 24.58 1.79 20.94
CA GLU A 111 24.54 0.36 21.26
C GLU A 111 24.90 0.16 22.73
#